data_AF-A0A7C5YRB9-F1
#
_entry.id   AF-A0A7C5YRB9-F1
#
_cell.length_a   1.000
_cell.length_b   1.000
_cell.length_c   1.000
_cell.angle_alpha   90.00
_cell.angle_beta   90.00
_cell.angle_gamma   90.00
#
_symmetry.space_group_name_H-M   'P 1'
#
loop_
_entity.id
_entity.type
_entity.pdbx_description
1 polymer ?
#
loop_
_entity_poly.entity_id
_entity_poly.type
_entity_poly.pdbx_seq_one_letter_code
_entity_poly.pdbx_strand_id
1 'polypeptide(L)'
;MKKCPFCGEFLSDDAVQCKSCSKYLDNRERADERCECGNLVAKITENTVEIKCRRCKRIHIIPMDMLKERYQALLAKKDSK
;
A
#
# COMPACT_ATOMS: atom_id res chain seq x y z
N MET A 1 -2.44 -20.87 14.88
CA MET A 1 -3.18 -20.46 13.67
C MET A 1 -4.45 -19.76 14.11
N LYS A 2 -4.85 -18.68 13.43
CA LYS A 2 -6.08 -17.90 13.75
C LYS A 2 -6.95 -17.70 12.51
N LYS A 3 -8.24 -17.39 12.67
CA LYS A 3 -9.13 -17.04 11.56
C LYS A 3 -9.18 -15.54 11.34
N CYS A 4 -9.25 -15.13 10.07
CA CYS A 4 -9.53 -13.74 9.71
C CYS A 4 -10.92 -13.33 10.22
N PRO A 5 -11.06 -12.23 10.98
CA PRO A 5 -12.34 -11.77 11.49
C PRO A 5 -13.25 -11.17 10.40
N PHE A 6 -12.72 -10.91 9.20
CA PHE A 6 -13.47 -10.28 8.11
C PHE A 6 -13.96 -11.24 7.03
N CYS A 7 -13.17 -12.27 6.69
CA CYS A 7 -13.53 -13.24 5.63
C CYS A 7 -13.47 -14.71 6.06
N GLY A 8 -13.02 -15.02 7.28
CA GLY A 8 -12.97 -16.38 7.81
C GLY A 8 -11.77 -17.25 7.38
N GLU A 9 -10.91 -16.75 6.49
CA GLU A 9 -9.70 -17.46 6.02
C GLU A 9 -8.73 -17.83 7.16
N PHE A 10 -8.01 -18.94 7.02
CA PHE A 10 -6.99 -19.33 7.99
C PHE A 10 -5.70 -18.54 7.79
N LEU A 11 -5.19 -17.98 8.88
CA LEU A 11 -4.00 -17.15 8.91
C LEU A 11 -2.95 -17.72 9.87
N SER A 12 -1.69 -17.42 9.60
CA SER A 12 -0.62 -17.62 10.58
C SER A 12 -0.85 -16.72 11.81
N ASP A 13 -0.32 -17.10 12.97
CA ASP A 13 -0.57 -16.34 14.21
C ASP A 13 0.04 -14.93 14.17
N ASP A 14 1.15 -14.78 13.45
CA ASP A 14 1.85 -13.53 13.18
C ASP A 14 1.27 -12.71 12.02
N ALA A 15 0.22 -13.20 11.35
CA ALA A 15 -0.39 -12.46 10.26
C ALA A 15 -0.94 -11.10 10.75
N VAL A 16 -0.54 -10.03 10.06
CA VAL A 16 -1.02 -8.66 10.30
C VAL A 16 -2.10 -8.27 9.28
N GLN A 17 -2.08 -8.89 8.09
CA GLN A 17 -3.01 -8.67 6.98
C GLN A 17 -3.51 -10.02 6.46
N CYS A 18 -4.80 -10.09 6.13
CA CYS A 18 -5.37 -11.28 5.50
C CYS A 18 -4.93 -11.38 4.04
N LYS A 19 -4.35 -12.52 3.62
CA LYS A 19 -3.93 -12.74 2.22
C LYS A 19 -5.09 -12.89 1.22
N SER A 20 -6.29 -13.20 1.71
CA SER A 20 -7.47 -13.43 0.88
C SER A 20 -8.27 -12.14 0.66
N CYS A 21 -8.55 -11.38 1.73
CA CYS A 21 -9.34 -10.14 1.62
C CYS A 21 -8.53 -8.85 1.75
N SER A 22 -7.21 -8.93 1.94
CA SER A 22 -6.27 -7.80 2.09
C SER A 22 -6.57 -6.84 3.26
N LYS A 23 -7.58 -7.13 4.10
CA LYS A 23 -7.89 -6.33 5.30
C LYS A 23 -6.86 -6.55 6.40
N TYR A 24 -6.58 -5.45 7.10
CA TYR A 24 -5.74 -5.42 8.29
C TYR A 24 -6.48 -5.94 9.51
N LEU A 25 -5.86 -6.87 10.24
CA LEU A 25 -6.48 -7.52 11.41
C LEU A 25 -6.65 -6.59 12.61
N ASP A 26 -5.95 -5.45 12.64
CA ASP A 26 -6.09 -4.43 13.68
C ASP A 26 -7.17 -3.38 13.36
N ASN A 27 -8.00 -3.64 12.34
CA ASN A 27 -9.10 -2.78 11.89
C ASN A 27 -8.67 -1.36 11.52
N ARG A 28 -7.39 -1.14 11.24
CA ARG A 28 -6.90 0.13 10.69
C ARG A 28 -6.81 0.02 9.19
N GLU A 29 -7.48 0.93 8.47
CA GLU A 29 -7.22 1.08 7.05
C GLU A 29 -5.80 1.63 6.86
N ARG A 30 -4.95 0.77 6.29
CA ARG A 30 -3.63 1.13 5.79
C ARG A 30 -3.60 0.67 4.36
N ALA A 31 -3.45 1.59 3.42
CA ALA A 31 -3.13 1.25 2.05
C ALA A 31 -1.61 1.06 1.98
N ASP A 32 -1.09 -0.05 2.47
CA ASP A 32 0.31 -0.37 2.27
C ASP A 32 0.49 -1.33 1.09
N GLU A 33 1.49 -1.01 0.28
CA GLU A 33 1.86 -1.79 -0.87
C GLU A 33 2.95 -2.78 -0.47
N ARG A 34 2.72 -4.05 -0.78
CA ARG A 34 3.66 -5.14 -0.49
C ARG A 34 4.11 -5.80 -1.77
N CYS A 35 5.36 -6.23 -1.77
CA CYS A 35 5.90 -7.06 -2.83
C CYS A 35 5.28 -8.46 -2.74
N GLU A 36 5.30 -9.22 -3.85
CA GLU A 36 4.86 -10.62 -3.90
C GLU A 36 5.53 -11.52 -2.85
N CYS A 37 6.73 -11.16 -2.39
CA CYS A 37 7.42 -11.85 -1.30
C CYS A 37 6.94 -11.48 0.12
N GLY A 38 5.95 -10.58 0.24
CA GLY A 38 5.37 -10.12 1.50
C GLY A 38 6.06 -8.91 2.15
N ASN A 39 7.22 -8.48 1.64
CA ASN A 39 7.93 -7.31 2.15
C ASN A 39 7.19 -6.00 1.86
N LEU A 40 7.19 -5.10 2.84
CA LEU A 40 6.64 -3.75 2.70
C LEU A 40 7.43 -2.93 1.67
N VAL A 41 6.73 -2.41 0.66
CA VAL A 41 7.28 -1.55 -0.40
C VAL A 41 6.97 -0.09 -0.11
N ALA A 42 5.69 0.21 0.12
CA ALA A 42 5.24 1.55 0.40
C ALA A 42 4.11 1.57 1.43
N LYS A 43 3.95 2.71 2.10
CA LYS A 43 2.77 3.03 2.91
C LYS A 43 2.11 4.26 2.29
N ILE A 44 0.85 4.10 1.89
CA ILE A 44 0.03 5.18 1.36
C ILE A 44 -0.81 5.71 2.52
N THR A 45 -0.70 7.01 2.76
CA THR A 45 -1.51 7.77 3.71
C THR A 45 -2.42 8.72 2.93
N GLU A 46 -3.26 9.47 3.63
CA GLU A 46 -4.09 10.51 3.02
C GLU A 46 -3.26 11.58 2.29
N ASN A 47 -2.06 11.89 2.79
CA ASN A 47 -1.25 13.02 2.32
C ASN A 47 0.04 12.60 1.60
N THR A 48 0.50 11.36 1.78
CA THR A 48 1.82 10.93 1.35
C THR A 48 1.86 9.47 0.89
N VAL A 49 2.80 9.16 0.01
CA VAL A 49 3.30 7.81 -0.25
C VAL A 49 4.72 7.72 0.31
N GLU A 50 4.90 6.90 1.33
CA GLU A 50 6.19 6.63 1.97
C GLU A 50 6.79 5.35 1.38
N ILE A 51 7.92 5.44 0.66
CA ILE A 51 8.57 4.31 -0.02
C ILE A 51 9.92 4.03 0.63
N LYS A 52 10.15 2.77 1.05
CA LYS A 52 11.45 2.37 1.59
C LYS A 52 12.41 2.00 0.47
N CYS A 53 13.51 2.73 0.32
CA CYS A 53 14.55 2.37 -0.63
C CYS A 53 15.23 1.05 -0.22
N ARG A 54 15.17 0.02 -1.07
CA ARG A 54 15.79 -1.29 -0.78
C ARG A 54 17.32 -1.21 -0.71
N ARG A 55 17.95 -0.25 -1.41
CA ARG A 55 19.41 -0.06 -1.45
C ARG A 55 19.93 0.65 -0.20
N CYS A 56 19.48 1.88 0.07
CA CYS A 56 20.02 2.70 1.18
C CYS A 56 19.18 2.66 2.47
N LYS A 57 18.03 1.98 2.45
CA LYS A 57 17.08 1.84 3.57
C LYS A 57 16.39 3.12 4.05
N ARG A 58 16.68 4.29 3.43
CA ARG A 58 15.95 5.55 3.68
C ARG A 58 14.52 5.45 3.19
N ILE A 59 13.64 6.19 3.86
CA ILE A 59 12.24 6.37 3.46
C ILE A 59 12.17 7.63 2.60
N HIS A 60 11.67 7.49 1.38
CA HIS A 60 11.31 8.60 0.51
C HIS A 60 9.84 8.92 0.71
N ILE A 61 9.52 10.20 0.88
CA ILE A 61 8.15 10.67 1.07
C ILE A 61 7.75 11.41 -0.20
N ILE A 62 6.66 10.96 -0.83
CA ILE A 62 6.09 11.59 -2.01
C ILE A 62 4.74 12.18 -1.60
N PRO A 63 4.55 13.52 -1.63
CA PRO A 63 3.26 14.12 -1.35
C PRO A 63 2.18 13.71 -2.36
N MET A 64 0.95 13.50 -1.91
CA MET A 64 -0.17 13.13 -2.79
C MET A 64 -0.50 14.21 -3.82
N ASP A 65 -0.34 15.49 -3.47
CA ASP A 65 -0.56 16.60 -4.42
C ASP A 65 0.37 16.50 -5.64
N MET A 66 1.64 16.17 -5.41
CA MET A 66 2.62 15.96 -6.48
C MET A 66 2.20 14.81 -7.42
N LEU A 67 1.67 13.72 -6.87
CA LEU A 67 1.17 12.59 -7.66
C LEU A 67 -0.09 12.96 -8.45
N LYS A 68 -1.03 13.69 -7.81
CA LYS A 68 -2.27 14.17 -8.44
C LYS A 68 -1.98 15.07 -9.62
N GLU A 69 -1.13 16.08 -9.44
CA GLU A 69 -0.70 16.99 -10.52
C GLU A 69 -0.08 16.22 -11.68
N ARG A 70 0.83 15.29 -11.37
CA ARG A 70 1.49 14.46 -12.39
C ARG A 70 0.49 13.61 -13.16
N TYR A 71 -0.48 13.01 -12.48
CA TYR A 71 -1.50 12.18 -13.12
C TYR A 71 -2.41 12.98 -14.05
N GLN A 72 -2.87 14.16 -13.62
CA GLN A 72 -3.70 15.03 -14.47
C GLN A 72 -2.95 15.47 -15.73
N ALA A 73 -1.67 15.81 -15.61
CA ALA A 73 -0.84 16.16 -16.77
C ALA A 73 -0.68 14.99 -17.76
N LEU A 74 -0.74 13.74 -17.30
CA LEU A 74 -0.67 12.56 -18.18
C LEU A 74 -2.01 12.30 -18.89
N LEU A 75 -3.14 12.49 -18.21
CA LEU A 75 -4.47 12.36 -18.82
C LEU A 75 -4.68 13.39 -19.94
N ALA A 76 -4.39 14.66 -19.67
CA ALA A 76 -4.52 15.73 -20.67
C ALA A 76 -3.70 15.46 -21.96
N LYS A 77 -2.52 14.83 -21.82
CA LYS A 77 -1.70 14.43 -22.97
C LYS A 77 -2.29 13.28 -23.77
N LYS A 78 -3.04 12.39 -23.11
CA LYS A 78 -3.67 11.23 -23.75
C LYS A 78 -4.86 11.65 -24.61
N ASP A 79 -5.60 12.68 -24.18
CA ASP A 79 -6.76 13.20 -24.91
C ASP A 79 -6.37 14.08 -26.12
N SER A 80 -5.10 14.48 -26.21
CA SER A 80 -4.55 15.29 -27.31
C SER A 80 -4.00 14.45 -28.47
N LYS A 81 -4.18 13.14 -28.46
CA LYS A 81 -3.57 12.19 -29.40
C LYS A 81 -4.62 11.26 -30.01
#